data_AF-A0A8J4V9A2-F1
#
_entry.id   AF-A0A8J4V9A2-F1
#
_cell.length_a   1.000
_cell.length_b   1.000
_cell.length_c   1.000
_cell.angle_alpha   90.00
_cell.angle_beta   90.00
_cell.angle_gamma   90.00
#
_symmetry.space_group_name_H-M   'P 1'
#
loop_
_entity.id
_entity.type
_entity.pdbx_description
1 polymer ?
#
loop_
_entity_poly.entity_id
_entity_poly.type
_entity_poly.pdbx_seq_one_letter_code
_entity_poly.pdbx_strand_id
1 'polypeptide(L)'
;MCTQTIVKSAASIKKNSVHIYRDCIRLGRYIGSMNGFTGNMLTQVRLTFRKNMYEVDPEKIEEQKGDALRFMTNFMQTEAMRIASQHKAMKSSQTARTKTTLD
;
A
#
# COMPACT_ATOMS: atom_id res chain seq x y z
N MET A 1 -38.75 -10.25 5.37
CA MET A 1 -37.73 -9.18 5.50
C MET A 1 -36.56 -9.68 6.35
N CYS A 2 -35.66 -10.48 5.78
CA CYS A 2 -34.54 -11.05 6.53
C CYS A 2 -33.25 -10.99 5.69
N THR A 3 -32.71 -9.79 5.51
CA THR A 3 -31.47 -9.55 4.75
C THR A 3 -30.56 -8.53 5.43
N GLN A 4 -30.52 -8.49 6.77
CA GLN A 4 -29.63 -7.57 7.51
C GLN A 4 -28.46 -8.24 8.25
N THR A 5 -28.27 -9.56 8.16
CA THR A 5 -27.31 -10.24 9.04
C THR A 5 -25.95 -10.54 8.39
N ILE A 6 -25.78 -10.38 7.08
CA ILE A 6 -24.53 -10.78 6.37
C ILE A 6 -23.48 -9.65 6.26
N VAL A 7 -23.78 -8.42 6.71
CA VAL A 7 -22.82 -7.29 6.60
C VAL A 7 -21.93 -7.10 7.83
N LYS A 8 -22.15 -7.85 8.93
CA LYS A 8 -21.43 -7.67 10.21
C LYS A 8 -20.11 -8.45 10.34
N SER A 9 -19.54 -8.94 9.24
CA SER A 9 -18.22 -9.61 9.24
C SER A 9 -17.16 -8.90 8.36
N ALA A 10 -17.35 -7.61 8.06
CA ALA A 10 -16.21 -6.72 7.84
C ALA A 10 -15.88 -6.07 9.18
N ALA A 11 -15.54 -6.89 10.18
CA ALA A 11 -15.03 -6.38 11.45
C ALA A 11 -13.86 -5.46 11.12
N SER A 12 -14.05 -4.15 11.36
CA SER A 12 -13.03 -3.13 11.18
C SER A 12 -11.81 -3.57 11.96
N ILE A 13 -10.82 -4.15 11.27
CA ILE A 13 -9.54 -4.47 11.87
C ILE A 13 -8.87 -3.11 12.11
N LYS A 14 -9.19 -2.49 13.24
CA LYS A 14 -8.54 -1.28 13.72
C LYS A 14 -7.08 -1.63 13.97
N LYS A 15 -6.23 -1.46 12.96
CA LYS A 15 -4.80 -1.66 13.11
C LYS A 15 -4.28 -0.67 14.15
N ASN A 16 -3.58 -1.19 15.16
CA ASN A 16 -2.86 -0.37 16.14
C ASN A 16 -1.85 0.52 15.41
N SER A 17 -1.66 1.76 15.87
CA SER A 17 -0.71 2.75 15.33
C SER A 17 0.70 2.17 15.12
N VAL A 18 1.13 1.25 15.99
CA VAL A 18 2.43 0.56 15.86
C VAL A 18 2.52 -0.31 14.60
N HIS A 19 1.44 -1.00 14.24
CA HIS A 19 1.40 -1.81 13.03
C HIS A 19 1.41 -0.92 11.78
N ILE A 20 0.63 0.17 11.80
CA ILE A 20 0.60 1.14 10.69
C ILE A 20 2.00 1.74 10.49
N TYR A 21 2.69 2.14 11.57
CA TYR A 21 4.07 2.63 11.48
C TYR A 21 5.01 1.62 10.81
N ARG A 22 4.98 0.35 11.24
CA ARG A 22 5.83 -0.71 10.66
C ARG A 22 5.52 -0.93 9.18
N ASP A 23 4.25 -0.93 8.81
CA ASP A 23 3.81 -1.09 7.43
C ASP A 23 4.25 0.12 6.58
N CYS A 24 4.12 1.35 7.07
CA CYS A 24 4.65 2.55 6.41
C CYS A 24 6.17 2.52 6.24
N ILE A 25 6.92 2.02 7.23
CA ILE A 25 8.38 1.88 7.12
C ILE A 25 8.75 0.84 6.06
N ARG A 26 8.08 -0.32 6.02
CA ARG A 26 8.30 -1.33 4.98
C ARG A 26 8.02 -0.77 3.60
N LEU A 27 6.88 -0.10 3.45
CA LEU A 27 6.49 0.52 2.19
C LEU A 27 7.45 1.63 1.76
N GLY A 28 7.88 2.48 2.70
CA GLY A 28 8.87 3.53 2.46
C GLY A 28 10.23 2.98 1.99
N ARG A 29 10.66 1.81 2.50
CA ARG A 29 11.85 1.12 1.97
C ARG A 29 11.66 0.67 0.53
N TYR A 30 10.50 0.07 0.23
CA TYR A 30 10.19 -0.37 -1.13
C TYR A 30 10.19 0.80 -2.12
N ILE A 31 9.41 1.84 -1.83
CA ILE A 31 9.34 3.07 -2.65
C ILE A 31 10.71 3.72 -2.80
N GLY A 32 11.45 3.79 -1.70
CA GLY A 32 12.80 4.33 -1.66
C GLY A 32 13.79 3.56 -2.53
N SER A 33 13.71 2.22 -2.54
CA SER A 33 14.58 1.37 -3.35
C SER A 33 14.35 1.51 -4.85
N MET A 34 13.13 1.86 -5.27
CA MET A 34 12.81 2.09 -6.68
C MET A 34 13.43 3.39 -7.22
N ASN A 35 13.62 4.39 -6.35
CA ASN A 35 14.02 5.75 -6.76
C ASN A 35 15.39 6.19 -6.19
N GLY A 36 16.07 5.36 -5.41
CA GLY A 36 17.34 5.71 -4.75
C GLY A 36 17.21 6.61 -3.50
N PHE A 37 16.00 6.94 -3.05
CA PHE A 37 15.74 7.90 -1.95
C PHE A 37 15.26 7.25 -0.65
N THR A 38 15.71 6.02 -0.36
CA THR A 38 15.27 5.27 0.84
C THR A 38 15.45 6.04 2.15
N GLY A 39 16.60 6.67 2.36
CA GLY A 39 16.85 7.46 3.56
C GLY A 39 15.82 8.57 3.78
N ASN A 40 15.52 9.32 2.72
CA ASN A 40 14.57 10.43 2.76
C ASN A 40 13.15 9.94 3.05
N MET A 41 12.69 8.88 2.38
CA MET A 41 11.34 8.33 2.63
C MET A 41 11.17 7.83 4.06
N LEU A 42 12.17 7.11 4.60
CA LEU A 42 12.13 6.65 5.99
C LEU A 42 12.14 7.80 6.99
N THR A 43 12.92 8.84 6.72
CA THR A 43 12.96 10.05 7.56
C THR A 43 11.60 10.73 7.58
N GLN A 44 10.94 10.90 6.43
CA GLN A 44 9.61 11.50 6.35
C GLN A 44 8.56 10.73 7.16
N VAL A 45 8.52 9.40 7.03
CA VAL A 45 7.61 8.56 7.83
C VAL A 45 7.87 8.76 9.32
N ARG A 46 9.14 8.72 9.75
CA ARG A 46 9.51 8.92 11.16
C ARG A 46 9.12 10.30 11.69
N LEU A 47 9.35 11.35 10.90
CA LEU A 47 9.01 12.72 11.27
C LEU A 47 7.50 12.90 11.43
N THR A 48 6.69 12.37 10.52
CA THR A 48 5.22 12.44 10.61
C THR A 48 4.69 11.74 11.85
N PHE A 49 5.20 10.54 12.18
CA PHE A 49 4.79 9.84 13.39
C PHE A 49 5.26 10.53 14.67
N ARG A 50 6.49 11.10 14.67
CA ARG A 50 7.00 11.87 15.81
C ARG A 50 6.19 13.16 16.03
N LYS A 51 5.81 13.86 14.96
CA LYS A 51 5.00 15.09 15.02
C LYS A 51 3.65 14.87 15.69
N ASN A 52 3.02 13.71 15.45
CA ASN A 52 1.70 13.37 15.99
C ASN A 52 1.76 12.47 17.23
N MET A 53 2.94 12.27 17.83
CA MET A 53 3.13 11.30 18.92
C MET A 53 2.38 11.66 20.21
N TYR A 54 2.10 12.95 20.42
CA TYR A 54 1.39 13.48 21.58
C TYR A 54 -0.05 13.88 21.25
N GLU A 55 -0.57 13.44 20.12
CA GLU A 55 -1.98 13.66 19.80
C GLU A 55 -2.86 12.88 20.80
N VAL A 56 -3.86 13.57 21.35
CA VAL A 56 -4.78 13.01 22.36
C VAL A 56 -6.21 12.96 21.86
N ASP A 57 -6.53 13.71 20.80
CA ASP A 57 -7.85 13.70 20.19
C ASP A 57 -8.13 12.36 19.48
N PRO A 58 -9.10 11.57 19.96
CA PRO A 58 -9.39 10.25 19.40
C PRO A 58 -9.90 10.32 17.96
N GLU A 59 -10.64 11.36 17.56
CA GLU A 59 -11.16 11.46 16.19
C GLU A 59 -10.03 11.72 15.21
N LYS A 60 -9.15 12.66 15.56
CA LYS A 60 -7.96 12.99 14.77
C LYS A 60 -7.00 11.82 14.65
N ILE A 61 -6.80 11.04 15.72
CA ILE A 61 -5.97 9.83 15.66
C ILE A 61 -6.54 8.82 14.67
N GLU A 62 -7.85 8.59 14.69
CA GLU A 62 -8.50 7.64 13.78
C GLU A 62 -8.50 8.15 12.33
N GLU A 63 -8.67 9.45 12.11
CA GLU A 63 -8.53 10.09 10.80
C GLU A 63 -7.11 9.87 10.24
N GLN A 64 -6.07 10.19 11.01
CA GLN A 64 -4.68 10.01 10.60
C GLN A 64 -4.33 8.55 10.28
N LYS A 65 -4.85 7.60 11.07
CA LYS A 65 -4.73 6.17 10.76
C LYS A 65 -5.44 5.82 9.47
N GLY A 66 -6.65 6.33 9.28
CA GLY A 66 -7.46 6.13 8.07
C GLY A 66 -6.74 6.62 6.82
N ASP A 67 -6.12 7.80 6.89
CA ASP A 67 -5.36 8.37 5.78
C ASP A 67 -4.12 7.57 5.45
N ALA A 68 -3.36 7.12 6.46
CA ALA A 68 -2.22 6.24 6.24
C ALA A 68 -2.64 4.91 5.59
N LEU A 69 -3.74 4.30 6.05
CA LEU A 69 -4.28 3.07 5.49
C LEU A 69 -4.77 3.25 4.05
N ARG A 70 -5.46 4.37 3.77
CA ARG A 70 -5.92 4.72 2.42
C ARG A 70 -4.75 4.90 1.47
N PHE A 71 -3.70 5.63 1.88
CA PHE A 71 -2.48 5.79 1.10
C PHE A 71 -1.85 4.43 0.75
N MET A 72 -1.62 3.58 1.76
CA MET A 72 -1.01 2.26 1.54
C MET A 72 -1.86 1.40 0.59
N THR A 73 -3.18 1.40 0.77
CA THR A 73 -4.09 0.62 -0.08
C THR A 73 -4.05 1.10 -1.52
N ASN A 74 -4.16 2.42 -1.73
CA ASN A 74 -4.09 3.02 -3.06
C ASN A 74 -2.75 2.71 -3.73
N PHE A 75 -1.64 2.86 -3.00
CA PHE A 75 -0.32 2.55 -3.53
C PHE A 75 -0.21 1.08 -3.96
N MET A 76 -0.61 0.14 -3.10
CA MET A 76 -0.53 -1.29 -3.41
C MET A 76 -1.40 -1.67 -4.61
N GLN A 77 -2.57 -1.06 -4.76
CA GLN A 77 -3.43 -1.26 -5.93
C GLN A 77 -2.79 -0.72 -7.21
N THR A 78 -2.28 0.51 -7.19
CA THR A 78 -1.55 1.10 -8.32
C THR A 78 -0.36 0.23 -8.72
N GLU A 79 0.39 -0.27 -7.74
CA GLU A 79 1.57 -1.07 -7.97
C GLU A 79 1.23 -2.47 -8.51
N ALA A 80 0.18 -3.10 -8.00
CA ALA A 80 -0.33 -4.35 -8.54
C ALA A 80 -0.75 -4.21 -10.02
N MET A 81 -1.43 -3.10 -10.37
CA MET A 81 -1.79 -2.80 -11.76
C MET A 81 -0.55 -2.61 -12.64
N ARG A 82 0.49 -1.92 -12.15
CA ARG A 82 1.76 -1.73 -12.86
C ARG A 82 2.46 -3.07 -13.13
N ILE A 83 2.54 -3.95 -12.14
CA ILE A 83 3.16 -5.27 -12.31
C ILE A 83 2.34 -6.13 -13.28
N ALA A 84 1.00 -6.10 -13.17
CA ALA A 84 0.12 -6.85 -14.06
C ALA A 84 0.24 -6.40 -15.53
N SER A 85 0.36 -5.10 -15.78
CA SER A 85 0.54 -4.57 -17.15
C SER A 85 1.90 -4.97 -17.73
N GLN A 86 2.98 -4.91 -16.92
CA GLN A 86 4.31 -5.37 -17.32
C GLN A 86 4.32 -6.85 -17.67
N HIS A 87 3.70 -7.69 -16.85
CA HIS A 87 3.61 -9.13 -17.09
C HIS A 87 2.81 -9.46 -18.37
N LYS A 88 1.74 -8.72 -18.66
CA LYS A 88 1.00 -8.85 -19.92
C LYS A 88 1.87 -8.48 -21.13
N ALA A 89 2.62 -7.38 -21.05
CA ALA A 89 3.52 -6.94 -22.12
C ALA A 89 4.62 -7.99 -22.39
N MET A 90 5.27 -8.51 -21.34
CA MET A 90 6.31 -9.54 -21.47
C MET A 90 5.77 -10.81 -22.15
N LYS A 91 4.55 -11.26 -21.79
CA LYS A 91 3.91 -12.42 -22.43
C LYS A 91 3.65 -12.19 -23.92
N SER A 92 3.15 -11.01 -24.30
CA SER A 92 2.92 -10.71 -25.73
C SER A 92 4.21 -10.72 -26.57
N SER A 93 5.33 -10.22 -26.03
CA SER A 93 6.63 -10.24 -26.70
C SER A 93 7.18 -11.66 -26.86
N GLN A 94 6.92 -12.53 -25.89
CA GLN A 94 7.41 -13.92 -25.91
C GLN A 94 6.64 -14.78 -26.93
N THR A 95 5.30 -14.65 -27.00
CA THR A 95 4.47 -15.33 -28.00
C THR A 95 4.80 -14.91 -29.43
N ALA A 96 5.11 -13.62 -29.65
CA ALA A 96 5.53 -13.13 -30.96
C ALA A 96 6.87 -13.75 -31.39
N ARG A 97 7.83 -13.87 -30.46
CA ARG A 97 9.16 -14.43 -30.73
C ARG A 97 9.13 -15.93 -31.03
N THR A 98 8.32 -16.71 -30.31
CA THR A 98 8.20 -18.16 -30.58
C THR A 98 7.54 -18.46 -31.92
N LYS A 99 6.66 -17.58 -32.40
CA LYS A 99 6.02 -17.74 -33.72
C LYS A 99 7.03 -17.59 -34.86
N THR A 100 8.04 -16.73 -34.71
CA THR A 100 9.09 -16.50 -35.74
C THR A 100 10.17 -17.59 -35.80
N THR A 101 10.25 -18.50 -34.83
CA THR A 101 11.27 -19.58 -34.78
C THR A 101 10.72 -20.94 -35.26
N LEU A 102 9.43 -21.01 -35.58
CA LEU A 102 8.74 -22.24 -36.03
C LEU A 102 8.42 -22.23 -37.54
N ASP A 103 8.90 -21.23 -38.27
CA ASP A 103 8.94 -21.18 -39.74
C ASP A 103 10.39 -21.41 -40.22
#